data_AF-A0A0F7VKL1-F1
#
_entry.id   AF-A0A0F7VKL1-F1
#
_cell.length_a   1.000
_cell.length_b   1.000
_cell.length_c   1.000
_cell.angle_alpha   90.00
_cell.angle_beta   90.00
_cell.angle_gamma   90.00
#
_symmetry.space_group_name_H-M   'P 1'
#
loop_
_entity.id
_entity.type
_entity.pdbx_description
1 polymer ?
#
loop_
_entity_poly.entity_id
_entity_poly.type
_entity_poly.pdbx_seq_one_letter_code
_entity_poly.pdbx_strand_id
1 'polypeptide(L)'
;MTETPAEPQAHGVRIDAQPGHATITIDGTPLPVGTVTGYTLQHDIVGGLPLVVLHTRQSEAVAFEGLARVAVGIAEGPADIVAGFLAQIDPAELENAALNRDDLGTDKYDLTRAMLRQLTDWARGQQ
;
A
#
# COMPACT_ATOMS: atom_id res chain seq x y z
N MET A 1 5.47 -16.36 25.57
CA MET A 1 6.30 -16.81 24.44
C MET A 1 5.33 -17.40 23.42
N THR A 2 5.39 -16.94 22.18
CA THR A 2 4.53 -17.38 21.08
C THR A 2 5.42 -17.58 19.88
N GLU A 3 5.44 -18.79 19.34
CA GLU A 3 6.33 -19.16 18.23
C GLU A 3 5.77 -18.63 16.91
N THR A 4 6.61 -17.97 16.11
CA THR A 4 6.25 -17.58 14.74
C THR A 4 6.21 -18.83 13.87
N PRO A 5 5.06 -19.19 13.23
CA PRO A 5 5.00 -20.38 12.38
C PRO A 5 5.96 -20.30 11.19
N ALA A 6 6.58 -21.42 10.85
CA ALA A 6 7.59 -21.49 9.79
C ALA A 6 7.04 -21.34 8.36
N GLU A 7 5.74 -21.61 8.15
CA GLU A 7 5.06 -21.50 6.86
C GLU A 7 3.67 -20.86 7.00
N PRO A 8 3.20 -20.07 6.03
CA PRO A 8 1.83 -19.55 5.98
C PRO A 8 0.84 -20.62 5.48
N GLN A 9 -0.43 -20.48 5.86
CA GLN A 9 -1.43 -21.57 5.85
C GLN A 9 -2.77 -21.13 5.19
N ALA A 10 -3.91 -21.83 5.39
CA ALA A 10 -5.25 -21.49 4.85
C ALA A 10 -6.44 -21.57 5.87
N HIS A 11 -7.06 -20.44 6.26
CA HIS A 11 -8.15 -20.28 7.25
C HIS A 11 -9.27 -19.34 6.73
N GLY A 12 -10.42 -19.27 7.41
CA GLY A 12 -11.64 -18.61 6.95
C GLY A 12 -11.82 -17.16 7.46
N VAL A 13 -11.52 -16.17 6.61
CA VAL A 13 -11.76 -14.75 6.92
C VAL A 13 -13.13 -14.29 6.41
N ARG A 14 -13.94 -13.67 7.29
CA ARG A 14 -15.12 -12.87 6.91
C ARG A 14 -14.93 -11.42 7.38
N ILE A 15 -15.28 -10.49 6.50
CA ILE A 15 -15.28 -9.04 6.74
C ILE A 15 -16.70 -8.51 6.52
N ASP A 16 -17.19 -7.70 7.45
CA ASP A 16 -18.46 -6.98 7.37
C ASP A 16 -18.15 -5.49 7.56
N ALA A 17 -18.12 -4.74 6.45
CA ALA A 17 -17.55 -3.40 6.38
C ALA A 17 -18.55 -2.34 5.91
N GLN A 18 -18.52 -1.20 6.58
CA GLN A 18 -19.29 0.02 6.28
C GLN A 18 -18.34 1.22 6.29
N PRO A 19 -18.72 2.38 5.73
CA PRO A 19 -17.88 3.58 5.78
C PRO A 19 -17.50 3.96 7.22
N GLY A 20 -16.22 3.85 7.55
CA GLY A 20 -15.68 4.17 8.88
C GLY A 20 -15.73 3.05 9.93
N HIS A 21 -16.30 1.88 9.63
CA HIS A 21 -16.36 0.74 10.57
C HIS A 21 -16.21 -0.61 9.86
N ALA A 22 -15.42 -1.52 10.42
CA ALA A 22 -15.35 -2.91 9.96
C ALA A 22 -15.39 -3.88 11.14
N THR A 23 -16.27 -4.87 11.05
CA THR A 23 -16.26 -6.06 11.90
C THR A 23 -15.57 -7.18 11.13
N ILE A 24 -14.49 -7.74 11.69
CA ILE A 24 -13.71 -8.79 11.04
C ILE A 24 -13.73 -10.03 11.94
N THR A 25 -14.08 -11.18 11.35
CA THR A 25 -14.05 -12.48 12.02
C THR A 25 -13.06 -13.39 11.32
N ILE A 26 -12.18 -14.01 12.10
CA ILE A 26 -11.27 -15.06 11.67
C ILE A 26 -11.81 -16.37 12.25
N ASP A 27 -12.26 -17.26 11.36
CA ASP A 27 -12.84 -18.57 11.67
C ASP A 27 -14.02 -18.51 12.65
N GLY A 28 -14.82 -17.46 12.50
CA GLY A 28 -15.97 -17.14 13.34
C GLY A 28 -15.63 -16.32 14.60
N THR A 29 -14.36 -16.20 14.99
CA THR A 29 -13.91 -15.41 16.14
C THR A 29 -13.80 -13.93 15.75
N PRO A 30 -14.56 -13.01 16.36
CA PRO A 30 -14.48 -11.58 16.05
C PRO A 30 -13.23 -10.94 16.65
N LEU A 31 -12.53 -10.13 15.85
CA LEU A 31 -11.46 -9.26 16.33
C LEU A 31 -12.04 -8.11 17.18
N PRO A 32 -11.29 -7.57 18.18
CA PRO A 32 -11.78 -6.47 19.00
C PRO A 32 -12.03 -5.19 18.18
N VAL A 33 -13.07 -4.46 18.57
CA VAL A 33 -13.51 -3.23 17.87
C VAL A 33 -12.43 -2.16 17.95
N GLY A 34 -12.08 -1.58 16.80
CA GLY A 34 -11.08 -0.50 16.71
C GLY A 34 -9.62 -0.95 16.70
N THR A 35 -9.34 -2.25 16.83
CA THR A 35 -8.00 -2.83 16.67
C THR A 35 -7.50 -2.67 15.23
N VAL A 36 -8.31 -3.04 14.25
CA VAL A 36 -8.01 -2.91 12.81
C VAL A 36 -8.40 -1.51 12.32
N THR A 37 -7.49 -0.85 11.62
CA THR A 37 -7.65 0.49 11.01
C THR A 37 -7.88 0.44 9.50
N GLY A 38 -7.52 -0.69 8.86
CA GLY A 38 -7.75 -0.94 7.44
C GLY A 38 -7.29 -2.35 7.07
N TYR A 39 -7.62 -2.79 5.86
CA TYR A 39 -7.17 -4.08 5.32
C TYR A 39 -6.93 -3.98 3.81
N THR A 40 -6.02 -4.81 3.30
CA THR A 40 -5.80 -5.01 1.87
C THR A 40 -6.05 -6.48 1.52
N LEU A 41 -6.91 -6.73 0.53
CA LEU A 41 -7.18 -8.05 -0.04
C LEU A 41 -6.57 -8.13 -1.44
N GLN A 42 -5.65 -9.04 -1.66
CA GLN A 42 -5.07 -9.32 -2.98
C GLN A 42 -5.29 -10.80 -3.32
N HIS A 43 -5.77 -11.08 -4.53
CA HIS A 43 -6.03 -12.43 -5.00
C HIS A 43 -5.48 -12.59 -6.42
N ASP A 44 -4.50 -13.47 -6.57
CA ASP A 44 -4.04 -13.97 -7.86
C ASP A 44 -4.69 -15.33 -8.11
N ILE A 45 -5.47 -15.42 -9.19
CA ILE A 45 -6.21 -16.63 -9.59
C ILE A 45 -5.26 -17.78 -9.95
N VAL A 46 -4.01 -17.48 -10.33
CA VAL A 46 -2.95 -18.48 -10.59
C VAL A 46 -2.19 -18.83 -9.30
N GLY A 47 -1.97 -17.84 -8.43
CA GLY A 47 -1.27 -18.00 -7.14
C GLY A 47 -2.07 -18.70 -6.04
N GLY A 48 -3.37 -18.88 -6.21
CA GLY A 48 -4.22 -19.70 -5.33
C GLY A 48 -4.93 -18.91 -4.23
N LEU A 49 -4.40 -18.95 -2.99
CA LEU A 49 -5.10 -18.39 -1.83
C LEU A 49 -4.96 -16.85 -1.76
N PRO A 50 -6.04 -16.12 -1.43
CA PRO A 50 -5.97 -14.68 -1.21
C PRO A 50 -5.01 -14.28 -0.08
N LEU A 51 -4.23 -13.23 -0.32
CA LEU A 51 -3.43 -12.49 0.66
C LEU A 51 -4.35 -11.48 1.38
N VAL A 52 -4.34 -11.46 2.71
CA VAL A 52 -5.07 -10.48 3.52
C VAL A 52 -4.10 -9.78 4.46
N VAL A 53 -3.78 -8.52 4.19
CA VAL A 53 -2.97 -7.67 5.06
C VAL A 53 -3.91 -6.92 6.00
N LEU A 54 -3.70 -7.02 7.31
CA LEU A 54 -4.45 -6.27 8.31
C LEU A 54 -3.57 -5.17 8.89
N HIS A 55 -4.04 -3.93 8.83
CA HIS A 55 -3.39 -2.76 9.44
C HIS A 55 -4.05 -2.48 10.80
N THR A 56 -3.26 -2.36 11.86
CA THR A 56 -3.75 -2.27 13.24
C THR A 56 -3.20 -1.05 13.99
N ARG A 57 -4.00 -0.47 14.90
CA ARG A 57 -3.61 0.75 15.64
C ARG A 57 -2.54 0.50 16.71
N GLN A 58 -2.52 -0.68 17.32
CA GLN A 58 -1.51 -1.14 18.27
C GLN A 58 -1.26 -2.64 18.03
N SER A 59 -0.02 -3.09 18.24
CA SER A 59 0.42 -4.48 18.00
C SER A 59 0.28 -5.40 19.22
N GLU A 60 -0.01 -4.85 20.41
CA GLU A 60 -0.08 -5.64 21.63
C GLU A 60 -1.37 -6.49 21.68
N ALA A 61 -1.18 -7.81 21.79
CA ALA A 61 -2.21 -8.80 22.10
C ALA A 61 -3.43 -8.87 21.15
N VAL A 62 -3.24 -8.70 19.84
CA VAL A 62 -4.20 -9.25 18.87
C VAL A 62 -3.95 -10.76 18.76
N ALA A 63 -4.87 -11.58 19.28
CA ALA A 63 -4.81 -13.02 19.14
C ALA A 63 -5.12 -13.44 17.70
N PHE A 64 -4.09 -13.52 16.86
CA PHE A 64 -4.17 -14.12 15.54
C PHE A 64 -3.86 -15.61 15.62
N GLU A 65 -4.86 -16.44 15.41
CA GLU A 65 -4.72 -17.86 15.09
C GLU A 65 -5.58 -18.12 13.84
N GLY A 66 -5.08 -17.65 12.70
CA GLY A 66 -5.85 -17.50 11.47
C GLY A 66 -5.11 -17.88 10.19
N LEU A 67 -4.18 -18.86 10.26
CA LEU A 67 -3.62 -19.70 9.18
C LEU A 67 -3.81 -19.09 7.79
N ALA A 68 -3.16 -17.99 7.44
CA ALA A 68 -3.37 -17.39 6.13
C ALA A 68 -2.10 -16.69 5.68
N ARG A 69 -2.08 -16.17 4.46
CA ARG A 69 -1.07 -15.18 4.12
C ARG A 69 -1.51 -13.84 4.70
N VAL A 70 -1.28 -13.71 6.01
CA VAL A 70 -1.44 -12.47 6.78
C VAL A 70 -0.06 -11.92 7.07
N ALA A 71 0.31 -10.88 6.33
CA ALA A 71 1.36 -9.97 6.77
C ALA A 71 0.73 -8.93 7.70
N VAL A 72 1.33 -8.70 8.87
CA VAL A 72 1.03 -7.53 9.70
C VAL A 72 2.14 -6.51 9.45
N GLY A 73 1.90 -5.65 8.46
CA GLY A 73 2.81 -4.56 8.11
C GLY A 73 2.31 -3.23 8.64
N ILE A 74 3.24 -2.42 9.19
CA ILE A 74 3.04 -0.97 9.21
C ILE A 74 3.00 -0.54 7.74
N ALA A 75 1.85 -0.02 7.29
CA ALA A 75 1.78 0.58 5.96
C ALA A 75 2.63 1.85 5.97
N GLU A 76 3.50 1.99 4.97
CA GLU A 76 4.21 3.25 4.72
C GLU A 76 3.18 4.37 4.54
N GLY A 77 3.43 5.51 5.17
CA GLY A 77 2.54 6.66 5.03
C GLY A 77 2.57 7.19 3.59
N PRO A 78 1.51 7.88 3.14
CA PRO A 78 1.54 8.55 1.83
C PRO A 78 2.71 9.52 1.67
N ALA A 79 3.24 10.06 2.78
CA ALA A 79 4.46 10.87 2.79
C ALA A 79 5.73 10.03 2.51
N ASP A 80 5.85 8.86 3.12
CA ASP A 80 7.00 7.96 2.96
C ASP A 80 7.06 7.40 1.53
N ILE A 81 5.91 7.01 0.97
CA ILE A 81 5.78 6.55 -0.42
C ILE A 81 6.20 7.65 -1.41
N VAL A 82 5.74 8.89 -1.21
CA VAL A 82 6.12 10.03 -2.06
C VAL A 82 7.60 10.39 -1.89
N ALA A 83 8.15 10.35 -0.67
CA ALA A 83 9.57 10.57 -0.44
C ALA A 83 10.43 9.47 -1.10
N GLY A 84 10.03 8.21 -0.98
CA GLY A 84 10.70 7.06 -1.60
C GLY A 84 10.67 7.11 -3.13
N PHE A 85 9.57 7.56 -3.74
CA PHE A 85 9.51 7.84 -5.18
C PHE A 85 10.48 8.96 -5.58
N LEU A 86 10.38 10.14 -4.94
CA LEU A 86 11.21 11.30 -5.28
C LEU A 86 12.72 11.05 -5.05
N ALA A 87 13.09 10.20 -4.08
CA ALA A 87 14.47 9.81 -3.82
C ALA A 87 15.07 8.84 -4.87
N GLN A 88 14.26 8.26 -5.74
CA GLN A 88 14.70 7.37 -6.84
C GLN A 88 14.86 8.10 -8.18
N ILE A 89 14.47 9.38 -8.26
CA ILE A 89 14.53 10.16 -9.51
C ILE A 89 15.95 10.67 -9.77
N ASP A 90 16.49 10.36 -10.96
CA ASP A 90 17.67 11.05 -11.49
C ASP A 90 17.29 12.48 -11.91
N PRO A 91 17.89 13.54 -11.31
CA PRO A 91 17.57 14.92 -11.67
C PRO A 91 17.90 15.28 -13.12
N ALA A 92 18.93 14.65 -13.71
CA ALA A 92 19.32 14.88 -15.09
C ALA A 92 18.39 14.16 -16.06
N GLU A 93 17.90 12.96 -15.74
CA GLU A 93 16.85 12.31 -16.53
C GLU A 93 15.56 13.15 -16.49
N LEU A 94 15.17 13.65 -15.32
CA LEU A 94 14.00 14.50 -15.15
C LEU A 94 14.10 15.83 -15.93
N GLU A 95 15.25 16.52 -15.87
CA GLU A 95 15.45 17.76 -16.61
C GLU A 95 15.45 17.51 -18.12
N ASN A 96 16.14 16.46 -18.60
CA ASN A 96 16.12 16.11 -20.03
C ASN A 96 14.72 15.72 -20.50
N ALA A 97 13.98 14.90 -19.74
CA ALA A 97 12.61 14.52 -20.10
C ALA A 97 11.71 15.76 -20.16
N ALA A 98 11.76 16.64 -19.15
CA ALA A 98 10.98 17.88 -19.11
C ALA A 98 11.33 18.86 -20.24
N LEU A 99 12.60 18.93 -20.66
CA LEU A 99 13.07 19.76 -21.78
C LEU A 99 12.59 19.26 -23.15
N ASN A 100 12.26 17.97 -23.29
CA ASN A 100 11.81 17.35 -24.54
C ASN A 100 10.27 17.24 -24.65
N ARG A 101 9.49 17.84 -23.75
CA ARG A 101 8.02 17.78 -23.79
C ARG A 101 7.42 18.74 -24.82
N ASP A 102 6.47 18.24 -25.61
CA ASP A 102 5.67 19.04 -26.57
C ASP A 102 4.86 20.18 -25.91
N ASP A 103 4.59 20.10 -24.59
CA ASP A 103 3.82 21.09 -23.81
C ASP A 103 4.68 22.07 -23.00
N LEU A 104 5.98 22.16 -23.32
CA LEU A 104 6.93 23.10 -22.72
C LEU A 104 6.77 24.50 -23.33
N GLY A 105 6.36 25.46 -22.49
CA GLY A 105 6.33 26.88 -22.84
C GLY A 105 7.66 27.60 -22.56
N THR A 106 7.69 28.89 -22.88
CA THR A 106 8.87 29.78 -22.70
C THR A 106 8.72 30.78 -21.57
N ASP A 107 7.63 30.71 -20.79
CA ASP A 107 7.38 31.60 -19.67
C ASP A 107 8.20 31.24 -18.43
N LYS A 108 8.30 32.20 -17.50
CA LYS A 108 8.96 31.99 -16.21
C LYS A 108 8.30 30.80 -15.47
N TYR A 109 9.14 29.87 -15.02
CA TYR A 109 8.78 28.61 -14.36
C TYR A 109 8.21 27.50 -15.27
N ASP A 110 8.19 27.64 -16.60
CA ASP A 110 7.67 26.56 -17.46
C ASP A 110 8.47 25.27 -17.40
N LEU A 111 9.81 25.32 -17.33
CA LEU A 111 10.62 24.12 -17.07
C LEU A 111 10.23 23.46 -15.74
N THR A 112 10.00 24.24 -14.67
CA THR A 112 9.53 23.71 -13.38
C THR A 112 8.14 23.09 -13.48
N ARG A 113 7.24 23.69 -14.27
CA ARG A 113 5.90 23.13 -14.56
C ARG A 113 6.00 21.83 -15.36
N ALA A 114 6.89 21.77 -16.34
CA ALA A 114 7.17 20.57 -17.15
C ALA A 114 7.75 19.43 -16.31
N MET A 115 8.73 19.70 -15.42
CA MET A 115 9.27 18.71 -14.47
C MET A 115 8.19 18.16 -13.53
N LEU A 116 7.31 19.02 -12.99
CA LEU A 116 6.20 18.59 -12.13
C LEU A 116 5.16 17.73 -12.88
N ARG A 117 4.89 18.03 -14.16
CA ARG A 117 4.07 17.16 -15.02
C ARG A 117 4.76 15.82 -15.25
N GLN A 118 6.04 15.83 -15.66
CA GLN A 118 6.79 14.60 -15.94
C GLN A 118 6.87 13.66 -14.73
N LEU A 119 7.13 14.19 -13.52
CA LEU A 119 7.05 13.42 -12.28
C LEU A 119 5.67 12.79 -12.05
N THR A 120 4.59 13.50 -12.42
CA THR A 120 3.22 13.01 -12.27
C THR A 120 2.88 11.93 -13.31
N ASP A 121 3.42 12.06 -14.53
CA ASP A 121 3.20 11.13 -15.63
C ASP A 121 4.00 9.83 -15.38
N TRP A 122 5.27 9.95 -14.95
CA TRP A 122 6.08 8.81 -14.46
C TRP A 122 5.44 8.10 -13.25
N ALA A 123 4.87 8.83 -12.29
CA ALA A 123 4.14 8.24 -11.16
C ALA A 123 2.86 7.48 -11.56
N ARG A 124 2.38 7.65 -12.81
CA ARG A 124 1.28 6.87 -13.42
C ARG A 124 1.78 5.72 -14.32
N GLY A 125 3.10 5.55 -14.47
CA GLY A 125 3.68 4.61 -15.44
C GLY A 125 3.56 5.08 -16.90
N GLN A 126 3.40 6.38 -17.14
CA GLN A 126 3.38 6.98 -18.47
C GLN A 126 4.78 7.51 -18.80
N GLN A 127 5.23 7.33 -20.04
CA GLN A 127 6.53 7.84 -20.55
C GLN A 127 6.31 9.12 -21.34
#